data_AF-A0A3S0R5H5-F1
#
_entry.id   AF-A0A3S0R5H5-F1
#
_cell.length_a   1.000
_cell.length_b   1.000
_cell.length_c   1.000
_cell.angle_alpha   90.00
_cell.angle_beta   90.00
_cell.angle_gamma   90.00
#
_symmetry.space_group_name_H-M   'P 1'
#
loop_
_entity.id
_entity.type
_entity.pdbx_description
1 polymer ?
#
loop_
_entity_poly.entity_id
_entity_poly.type
_entity_poly.pdbx_seq_one_letter_code
_entity_poly.pdbx_strand_id
1 'polypeptide(L)'
;MRLTIEISPGELLDRITILEIKRDLFDDKKKLDHVCFELSKMTGIIEEILENRQDIEEYKIRLKAVNLDAWHLIELMEANWSSGQKVSEEIFHEAYLLNKERVRLKQAVDVLLGSSFVEEKSYLPPAAVRVDRI
;
A
#
# COMPACT_ATOMS: atom_id res chain seq x y z
N MET A 1 -5.45 -16.56 17.07
CA MET A 1 -6.74 -16.75 16.34
C MET A 1 -6.46 -16.58 14.85
N ARG A 2 -7.01 -17.41 13.96
CA ARG A 2 -6.90 -17.26 12.50
C ARG A 2 -8.29 -17.10 11.92
N LEU A 3 -8.46 -16.14 11.02
CA LEU A 3 -9.70 -15.86 10.30
C LEU A 3 -9.38 -15.88 8.81
N THR A 4 -10.31 -16.37 8.00
CA THR A 4 -10.21 -16.37 6.54
C THR A 4 -11.22 -15.38 5.99
N ILE A 5 -10.77 -14.53 5.08
CA ILE A 5 -11.60 -13.55 4.36
C ILE A 5 -11.22 -13.58 2.89
N GLU A 6 -12.14 -13.18 2.03
CA GLU A 6 -11.87 -12.90 0.63
C GLU A 6 -11.39 -11.44 0.49
N ILE A 7 -10.44 -11.21 -0.41
CA ILE A 7 -9.90 -9.89 -0.75
C ILE A 7 -9.71 -9.78 -2.26
N SER A 8 -9.63 -8.56 -2.78
CA SER A 8 -9.33 -8.34 -4.20
C SER A 8 -7.87 -8.70 -4.52
N PRO A 9 -7.55 -9.11 -5.77
CA PRO A 9 -6.18 -9.34 -6.20
C PRO A 9 -5.25 -8.13 -6.04
N GLY A 10 -5.76 -6.91 -6.27
CA GLY A 10 -5.03 -5.66 -6.05
C GLY A 10 -4.69 -5.44 -4.58
N GLU A 11 -5.61 -5.73 -3.66
CA GLU A 11 -5.35 -5.68 -2.21
C GLU A 11 -4.33 -6.73 -1.76
N LEU A 12 -4.39 -7.93 -2.32
CA LEU A 12 -3.39 -8.97 -2.09
C LEU A 12 -2.00 -8.49 -2.54
N LEU A 13 -1.91 -7.92 -3.75
CA LEU A 13 -0.65 -7.43 -4.31
C LEU A 13 -0.09 -6.27 -3.47
N ASP A 14 -0.94 -5.34 -3.03
CA ASP A 14 -0.55 -4.23 -2.15
C ASP A 14 0.10 -4.75 -0.87
N ARG A 15 -0.55 -5.69 -0.20
CA ARG A 15 -0.06 -6.29 1.04
C ARG A 15 1.27 -7.00 0.85
N ILE A 16 1.42 -7.76 -0.22
CA ILE A 16 2.67 -8.44 -0.56
C ILE A 16 3.79 -7.42 -0.74
N THR A 17 3.57 -6.38 -1.54
CA THR A 17 4.63 -5.39 -1.83
C THR A 17 5.07 -4.63 -0.57
N ILE A 18 4.14 -4.29 0.33
CA ILE A 18 4.46 -3.67 1.63
C ILE A 18 5.30 -4.61 2.49
N LEU A 19 4.95 -5.90 2.55
CA LEU A 19 5.71 -6.88 3.33
C LEU A 19 7.09 -7.15 2.72
N GLU A 20 7.21 -7.17 1.39
CA GLU A 20 8.50 -7.26 0.71
C GLU A 20 9.39 -6.06 1.07
N ILE A 21 8.86 -4.83 1.07
CA ILE A 21 9.60 -3.64 1.52
C ILE A 21 10.05 -3.80 2.97
N LYS A 22 9.15 -4.20 3.88
CA LYS A 22 9.50 -4.42 5.30
C LYS A 22 10.58 -5.48 5.47
N ARG A 23 10.52 -6.57 4.69
CA ARG A 23 11.55 -7.61 4.69
C ARG A 23 12.90 -7.04 4.23
N ASP A 24 12.88 -6.18 3.22
CA ASP A 24 14.09 -5.61 2.64
C ASP A 24 14.69 -4.48 3.52
N LEU A 25 13.89 -3.81 4.37
CA LEU A 25 14.31 -2.68 5.22
C LEU A 25 14.52 -3.00 6.72
N PHE A 26 13.90 -4.05 7.26
CA PHE A 26 14.02 -4.34 8.70
C PHE A 26 15.33 -5.06 9.02
N ASP A 27 16.06 -4.56 10.02
CA ASP A 27 17.23 -5.25 10.60
C ASP A 27 16.90 -6.15 11.80
N ASP A 28 15.75 -5.93 12.44
CA ASP A 28 15.34 -6.69 13.62
C ASP A 28 14.89 -8.11 13.22
N LYS A 29 15.61 -9.11 13.72
CA LYS A 29 15.34 -10.53 13.43
C LYS A 29 13.90 -10.95 13.75
N LYS A 30 13.32 -10.50 14.87
CA LYS A 30 11.95 -10.89 15.24
C LYS A 30 10.94 -10.26 14.30
N LYS A 31 11.16 -9.01 13.89
CA LYS A 31 10.29 -8.36 12.89
C LYS A 31 10.39 -9.07 11.54
N LEU A 32 11.60 -9.45 11.12
CA LEU A 32 11.82 -10.23 9.90
C LEU A 32 11.12 -11.60 9.94
N ASP A 33 11.23 -12.33 11.06
CA ASP A 33 10.57 -13.62 11.22
C ASP A 33 9.04 -13.49 11.09
N HIS A 34 8.44 -12.42 11.64
CA HIS A 34 7.01 -12.14 11.47
C HIS A 34 6.64 -11.80 10.02
N VAL A 35 7.39 -10.91 9.37
CA VAL A 35 7.12 -10.49 7.98
C VAL A 35 7.26 -11.67 7.02
N CYS A 36 8.31 -12.48 7.15
CA CYS A 36 8.52 -13.67 6.35
C CYS A 36 7.42 -14.71 6.58
N PHE A 37 6.98 -14.90 7.83
CA PHE A 37 5.86 -15.77 8.14
C PHE A 37 4.57 -15.31 7.45
N GLU A 38 4.28 -14.01 7.47
CA GLU A 38 3.08 -13.45 6.82
C GLU A 38 3.16 -13.58 5.29
N LEU A 39 4.30 -13.21 4.68
CA LEU A 39 4.55 -13.40 3.24
C LEU A 39 4.32 -14.84 2.80
N SER A 40 4.80 -15.82 3.59
CA SER A 40 4.63 -17.25 3.27
C SER A 40 3.17 -17.69 3.15
N LYS A 41 2.21 -16.93 3.68
CA LYS A 41 0.77 -17.22 3.57
C LYS A 41 0.17 -16.76 2.26
N MET A 42 0.88 -15.94 1.50
CA MET A 42 0.42 -15.33 0.25
C MET A 42 1.27 -15.75 -0.95
N THR A 43 2.50 -16.25 -0.75
CA THR A 43 3.43 -16.62 -1.83
C THR A 43 2.83 -17.58 -2.86
N GLY A 44 2.17 -18.66 -2.44
CA GLY A 44 1.59 -19.62 -3.39
C GLY A 44 0.47 -19.02 -4.25
N ILE A 45 -0.33 -18.12 -3.67
CA ILE A 45 -1.44 -17.45 -4.39
C ILE A 45 -0.88 -16.50 -5.44
N ILE A 46 0.17 -15.74 -5.09
CA ILE A 46 0.75 -14.78 -6.04
C ILE A 46 1.54 -15.47 -7.15
N GLU A 47 2.24 -16.57 -6.86
CA GLU A 47 2.93 -17.36 -7.88
C GLU A 47 1.96 -17.88 -8.93
N GLU A 48 0.79 -18.38 -8.52
CA GLU A 48 -0.28 -18.81 -9.42
C GLU A 48 -0.83 -17.65 -10.26
N ILE A 49 -1.04 -16.47 -9.66
CA ILE A 49 -1.52 -15.28 -10.40
C ILE A 49 -0.48 -14.80 -11.41
N LEU A 50 0.81 -14.83 -11.06
CA LEU A 50 1.91 -14.34 -11.90
C LEU A 50 2.32 -15.34 -12.99
N GLU A 51 1.89 -16.61 -12.90
CA GLU A 51 2.24 -17.63 -13.86
C GLU A 51 1.78 -17.21 -15.27
N ASN A 52 2.74 -16.84 -16.12
CA ASN A 52 2.55 -16.29 -17.48
C ASN A 52 1.86 -14.92 -17.57
N ARG A 53 1.85 -14.12 -16.50
CA ARG A 53 1.23 -12.78 -16.45
C ARG A 53 2.26 -11.69 -16.20
N GLN A 54 3.08 -11.42 -17.23
CA GLN A 54 4.08 -10.35 -17.18
C GLN A 54 3.44 -8.97 -16.92
N ASP A 55 2.24 -8.74 -17.42
CA ASP A 55 1.46 -7.53 -17.17
C ASP A 55 1.25 -7.29 -15.66
N ILE A 56 0.93 -8.33 -14.89
CA ILE A 56 0.72 -8.24 -13.44
C ILE A 56 2.03 -8.03 -12.69
N GLU A 57 3.14 -8.65 -13.15
CA GLU A 57 4.46 -8.42 -12.55
C GLU A 57 4.89 -6.96 -12.69
N GLU A 58 4.63 -6.32 -13.83
CA GLU A 58 4.90 -4.90 -14.04
C GLU A 58 4.09 -4.03 -13.07
N TYR A 59 2.81 -4.36 -12.81
CA TYR A 59 2.01 -3.69 -11.78
C TYR A 59 2.56 -3.91 -10.38
N LYS A 60 3.03 -5.12 -10.05
CA LYS A 60 3.65 -5.42 -8.75
C LYS A 60 4.88 -4.56 -8.51
N ILE A 61 5.78 -4.45 -9.50
CA ILE A 61 6.99 -3.63 -9.43
C ILE A 61 6.63 -2.16 -9.18
N ARG A 62 5.68 -1.62 -9.96
CA ARG A 62 5.22 -0.23 -9.81
C ARG A 62 4.57 0.01 -8.45
N LEU A 63 3.74 -0.91 -7.99
CA LEU A 63 3.06 -0.83 -6.70
C LEU A 63 4.08 -0.85 -5.55
N LYS A 64 5.11 -1.69 -5.65
CA LYS A 64 6.22 -1.71 -4.69
C LYS A 64 6.99 -0.39 -4.68
N ALA A 65 7.27 0.20 -5.84
CA ALA A 65 7.94 1.51 -5.91
C ALA A 65 7.12 2.61 -5.22
N VAL A 66 5.82 2.72 -5.53
CA VAL A 66 4.92 3.70 -4.91
C VAL A 66 4.80 3.49 -3.40
N ASN A 67 4.74 2.24 -2.94
CA ASN A 67 4.73 1.91 -1.52
C ASN A 67 6.03 2.29 -0.81
N LEU A 68 7.17 2.14 -1.48
CA LEU A 68 8.48 2.51 -0.93
C LEU A 68 8.61 4.04 -0.83
N ASP A 69 8.17 4.79 -1.84
CA ASP A 69 8.14 6.24 -1.80
C ASP A 69 7.22 6.74 -0.66
N ALA A 70 6.04 6.12 -0.51
CA ALA A 70 5.13 6.45 0.57
C ALA A 70 5.73 6.13 1.96
N TRP A 71 6.47 5.03 2.09
CA TRP A 71 7.19 4.67 3.31
C TRP A 71 8.19 5.75 3.70
N HIS A 72 9.08 6.15 2.79
CA HIS A 72 10.08 7.19 3.06
C HIS A 72 9.46 8.52 3.45
N LEU A 73 8.33 8.88 2.82
CA LEU A 73 7.63 10.11 3.13
C LEU A 73 7.02 10.08 4.52
N ILE A 74 6.46 8.94 4.95
CA ILE A 74 5.96 8.76 6.31
C ILE A 74 7.11 8.85 7.33
N GLU A 75 8.25 8.20 7.08
CA GLU A 75 9.42 8.31 7.96
C GLU A 75 9.90 9.77 8.11
N LEU A 76 9.89 10.54 7.01
CA LEU A 76 10.20 11.97 7.06
C LEU A 76 9.17 12.75 7.90
N MET A 77 7.88 12.44 7.75
CA MET A 77 6.82 13.04 8.57
C MET A 77 7.00 12.73 10.06
N GLU A 78 7.33 11.48 10.40
CA GLU A 78 7.58 11.03 11.78
C GLU A 78 8.81 11.71 12.40
N ALA A 79 9.88 11.90 11.62
CA ALA A 79 11.08 12.62 12.05
C ALA A 79 10.77 14.11 12.34
N ASN A 80 9.98 14.75 11.48
CA ASN A 80 9.54 16.13 11.68
C ASN A 80 8.69 16.26 12.94
N TRP A 81 7.70 15.37 13.13
CA TRP A 81 6.87 15.39 14.34
C TRP A 81 7.67 15.14 15.61
N SER A 82 8.57 14.17 15.59
CA SER A 82 9.42 13.82 16.74
C SER A 82 10.38 14.95 17.14
N SER A 83 10.75 15.80 16.19
CA SER A 83 11.57 17.00 16.42
C SER A 83 10.75 18.26 16.72
N GLY A 84 9.42 18.15 16.81
CA GLY A 84 8.52 19.28 17.04
C GLY A 84 8.31 20.19 15.82
N GLN A 85 8.79 19.78 14.65
CA GLN A 85 8.58 20.48 13.39
C GLN A 85 7.21 20.16 12.79
N LYS A 86 6.65 21.12 12.04
CA LYS A 86 5.43 20.89 11.26
C LYS A 86 5.79 20.15 9.97
N VAL A 87 4.92 19.24 9.55
CA VAL A 87 4.96 18.68 8.20
C VAL A 87 4.48 19.75 7.22
N SER A 88 5.22 19.98 6.12
CA SER A 88 4.82 20.94 5.09
C SER A 88 3.58 20.46 4.34
N GLU A 89 2.80 21.41 3.82
CA GLU A 89 1.66 21.10 2.95
C GLU A 89 2.09 20.30 1.70
N GLU A 90 3.31 20.53 1.22
CA GLU A 90 3.92 19.82 0.10
C GLU A 90 4.12 18.33 0.41
N ILE A 91 4.70 18.00 1.56
CA ILE A 91 4.89 16.60 2.00
C ILE A 91 3.53 15.91 2.15
N PHE A 92 2.54 16.58 2.74
CA PHE A 92 1.20 16.01 2.86
C PHE A 92 0.55 15.79 1.48
N HIS A 93 0.71 16.75 0.56
CA HIS A 93 0.17 16.64 -0.79
C HIS A 93 0.81 15.48 -1.57
N GLU A 94 2.12 15.30 -1.44
CA GLU A 94 2.84 14.18 -2.07
C GLU A 94 2.37 12.83 -1.51
N ALA A 95 2.20 12.71 -0.19
CA ALA A 95 1.67 11.49 0.43
C ALA A 95 0.26 11.17 -0.08
N TYR A 96 -0.56 12.20 -0.27
CA TYR A 96 -1.89 12.07 -0.85
C TYR A 96 -1.83 11.59 -2.31
N LEU A 97 -0.92 12.12 -3.13
CA LEU A 97 -0.75 11.69 -4.53
C LEU A 97 -0.27 10.25 -4.63
N LEU A 98 0.71 9.85 -3.82
CA LEU A 98 1.19 8.47 -3.75
C LEU A 98 0.08 7.50 -3.34
N ASN A 99 -0.73 7.86 -2.35
CA ASN A 99 -1.88 7.05 -1.95
C ASN A 99 -2.93 6.92 -3.07
N LYS A 100 -3.17 7.97 -3.86
CA LYS A 100 -4.06 7.89 -5.04
C LYS A 100 -3.49 6.97 -6.11
N GLU A 101 -2.19 7.07 -6.38
CA GLU A 101 -1.54 6.19 -7.35
C GLU A 101 -1.60 4.72 -6.90
N ARG A 102 -1.41 4.47 -5.60
CA ARG A 102 -1.57 3.13 -5.02
C ARG A 102 -2.95 2.54 -5.30
N VAL A 103 -4.01 3.30 -5.01
CA VAL A 103 -5.39 2.90 -5.32
C VAL A 103 -5.58 2.64 -6.82
N ARG A 104 -5.07 3.53 -7.68
CA ARG A 104 -5.18 3.38 -9.14
C ARG A 104 -4.51 2.10 -9.64
N LEU A 105 -3.32 1.76 -9.13
CA LEU A 105 -2.60 0.54 -9.49
C LEU A 105 -3.35 -0.72 -9.02
N LYS A 106 -3.87 -0.73 -7.79
CA LYS A 106 -4.68 -1.83 -7.26
C LYS A 106 -5.93 -2.08 -8.11
N GLN A 107 -6.66 -1.02 -8.44
CA GLN A 107 -7.85 -1.10 -9.30
C GLN A 107 -7.51 -1.62 -10.70
N ALA A 108 -6.37 -1.23 -11.27
CA ALA A 108 -5.93 -1.75 -12.56
C ALA A 108 -5.68 -3.27 -12.51
N VAL A 109 -5.05 -3.77 -11.44
CA VAL A 109 -4.85 -5.20 -11.21
C VAL A 109 -6.20 -5.92 -11.03
N ASP A 110 -7.11 -5.34 -10.24
CA ASP A 110 -8.45 -5.89 -10.02
C ASP A 110 -9.23 -6.06 -11.33
N VAL A 111 -9.16 -5.06 -12.23
CA VAL A 111 -9.78 -5.14 -13.55
C VAL A 111 -9.13 -6.22 -14.43
N LEU A 112 -7.79 -6.28 -14.46
CA LEU A 112 -7.04 -7.25 -15.27
C LEU A 112 -7.24 -8.71 -14.86
N LEU A 113 -7.64 -8.92 -13.60
CA LEU A 113 -7.90 -10.25 -13.03
C LEU A 113 -9.40 -10.53 -12.86
N GLY A 114 -10.27 -9.63 -13.32
CA GLY A 114 -11.73 -9.84 -13.29
C GLY A 114 -12.30 -9.91 -11.87
N SER A 115 -11.73 -9.15 -10.93
CA SER A 115 -12.15 -9.10 -9.53
C SER A 115 -13.63 -8.71 -9.41
N SER A 116 -14.36 -9.43 -8.56
CA SER A 116 -15.72 -9.06 -8.13
C SER A 116 -15.73 -8.01 -7.01
N PHE A 117 -14.58 -7.78 -6.36
CA PHE A 117 -14.40 -6.76 -5.32
C PHE A 117 -13.92 -5.46 -5.96
N VAL A 118 -14.60 -4.36 -5.63
CA VAL A 118 -14.24 -3.01 -6.08
C VAL A 118 -13.95 -2.13 -4.86
N GLU A 119 -12.74 -1.57 -4.80
CA GLU A 119 -12.41 -0.56 -3.80
C GLU A 119 -13.00 0.79 -4.24
N GLU A 120 -14.09 1.20 -3.59
CA GLU A 120 -14.75 2.48 -3.80
C GLU A 120 -14.10 3.57 -2.93
N LYS A 121 -13.76 4.71 -3.54
CA LYS A 121 -13.27 5.88 -2.81
C LYS A 121 -14.20 7.06 -3.03
N SER A 122 -14.71 7.64 -1.94
CA SER A 122 -15.36 8.95 -2.01
C SER A 122 -14.32 10.04 -2.21
N TYR A 123 -14.43 10.77 -3.32
CA TYR A 123 -13.61 11.95 -3.62
C TYR A 123 -14.26 13.26 -3.17
N LEU A 124 -15.49 13.20 -2.65
CA LEU A 124 -16.16 14.37 -2.12
C LEU A 124 -15.66 14.65 -0.70
N PRO A 125 -15.40 15.93 -0.36
CA PRO A 125 -15.18 16.29 1.03
C PRO A 125 -16.38 15.79 1.87
N PRO A 126 -16.17 15.36 3.13
CA PRO A 126 -17.27 15.04 4.02
C PRO A 126 -18.30 16.17 3.97
N ALA A 127 -19.59 15.81 3.88
CA ALA A 127 -20.65 16.80 3.88
C ALA A 127 -20.48 17.71 5.12
N ALA A 128 -20.14 18.97 4.86
CA ALA A 128 -19.83 20.01 5.84
C ALA A 128 -18.60 19.79 6.74
N VAL A 129 -17.40 20.05 6.21
CA VAL A 129 -16.39 20.75 7.02
C VAL A 129 -16.71 22.25 6.93
N ARG A 130 -17.54 22.75 7.85
CA ARG A 130 -17.59 24.20 8.12
C ARG A 130 -16.25 24.55 8.74
N VAL A 131 -15.31 25.01 7.92
CA VAL A 131 -14.14 25.73 8.42
C VAL A 131 -14.66 27.12 8.78
N ASP A 132 -15.24 27.24 9.96
CA ASP A 132 -15.43 28.56 10.58
C ASP A 132 -14.00 29.08 10.84
N ARG A 133 -13.51 29.91 9.91
CA ARG A 133 -12.23 30.59 10.03
C ARG A 133 -12.27 31.45 11.29
N ILE A 134 -11.39 31.17 12.25
CA ILE A 134 -11.00 32.09 13.32
C ILE A 134 -9.80 32.89 12.82
#